data_AF-A0A6J1PTH1-F1
#
_entry.id   AF-A0A6J1PTH1-F1
#
_cell.length_a   1.000
_cell.length_b   1.000
_cell.length_c   1.000
_cell.angle_alpha   90.00
_cell.angle_beta   90.00
_cell.angle_gamma   90.00
#
_symmetry.space_group_name_H-M   'P 1'
#
loop_
_entity.id
_entity.type
_entity.pdbx_description
1 polymer ?
#
loop_
_entity_poly.entity_id
_entity_poly.type
_entity_poly.pdbx_seq_one_letter_code
_entity_poly.pdbx_strand_id
1 'polypeptide(L)'
;MFSFEGCNSSSSSSSSNGAKRVNAVNYYVPIHDVETQAYNARCNNISLERRAVRILSRRYALTATGYKFLEIGINVGPPSYVKIAVGDHRGKKLLLSLETWKALYEQRRNIRNFFRNDYKDVHSFINVGPLTVRVCTSVNNVKLIRLESVNVRLMVTESTLHRMFDFDRCIDARFDRLVRILAAVDAKFAQFSDIASTVTDPKEASNVIYASDAFNTNQLIDGELVALVF
;
A
#
# COMPACT_ATOMS: atom_id res chain seq x y z
N MET A 1 -16.04 -61.66 -13.19
CA MET A 1 -14.63 -61.47 -13.56
C MET A 1 -14.02 -60.59 -12.48
N PHE A 2 -13.21 -61.17 -11.59
CA PHE A 2 -12.32 -60.60 -10.54
C PHE A 2 -12.61 -59.16 -10.03
N SER A 3 -12.98 -58.86 -8.76
CA SER A 3 -12.45 -59.27 -7.42
C SER A 3 -11.00 -58.74 -7.18
N PHE A 4 -10.54 -58.27 -6.01
CA PHE A 4 -10.87 -58.42 -4.57
C PHE A 4 -10.88 -57.04 -3.84
N GLU A 5 -11.71 -56.79 -2.80
CA GLU A 5 -11.43 -56.82 -1.33
C GLU A 5 -10.22 -55.97 -0.83
N GLY A 6 -10.18 -55.42 0.39
CA GLY A 6 -11.13 -55.46 1.52
C GLY A 6 -10.60 -54.69 2.74
N CYS A 7 -11.43 -54.49 3.79
CA CYS A 7 -11.04 -53.83 5.05
C CYS A 7 -10.47 -54.83 6.08
N ASN A 8 -9.68 -54.30 7.04
CA ASN A 8 -9.23 -54.84 8.36
C ASN A 8 -7.70 -54.88 8.51
N SER A 9 -7.06 -54.84 9.70
CA SER A 9 -7.40 -54.25 11.02
C SER A 9 -6.14 -54.22 11.90
N SER A 10 -5.98 -53.18 12.72
CA SER A 10 -5.27 -53.08 14.02
C SER A 10 -4.02 -53.94 14.36
N SER A 11 -2.94 -53.23 14.78
CA SER A 11 -1.94 -53.58 15.84
C SER A 11 -1.14 -54.91 15.73
N SER A 12 0.20 -54.96 15.82
CA SER A 12 1.23 -54.11 16.45
C SER A 12 2.64 -54.45 15.82
N SER A 13 3.85 -54.15 16.31
CA SER A 13 4.37 -53.73 17.63
C SER A 13 5.73 -52.97 17.56
N SER A 14 6.61 -53.20 18.54
CA SER A 14 8.03 -52.80 18.73
C SER A 14 8.98 -53.20 17.57
N SER A 15 10.10 -52.50 17.27
CA SER A 15 11.09 -51.95 18.22
C SER A 15 12.03 -50.89 17.60
N SER A 16 12.96 -50.38 18.41
CA SER A 16 13.88 -49.25 18.18
C SER A 16 14.96 -49.46 17.11
N ASN A 17 15.38 -48.37 16.43
CA ASN A 17 16.73 -47.82 16.61
C ASN A 17 16.94 -46.41 16.02
N GLY A 18 17.89 -45.68 16.60
CA GLY A 18 17.96 -44.22 16.59
C GLY A 18 18.48 -43.51 15.34
N ALA A 19 18.06 -42.25 15.20
CA ALA A 19 18.90 -41.16 14.71
C ALA A 19 18.43 -39.81 15.29
N LYS A 20 19.38 -39.01 15.75
CA LYS A 20 19.20 -37.73 16.48
C LYS A 20 18.30 -36.75 15.73
N ARG A 21 17.26 -36.23 16.39
CA ARG A 21 16.69 -34.90 16.09
C ARG A 21 17.12 -33.92 17.15
N VAL A 22 17.87 -32.90 16.73
CA VAL A 22 18.26 -31.77 17.58
C VAL A 22 17.05 -30.85 17.73
N ASN A 23 16.47 -30.79 18.92
CA ASN A 23 15.48 -29.77 19.25
C ASN A 23 16.21 -28.43 19.44
N ALA A 24 16.28 -27.64 18.37
CA ALA A 24 16.66 -26.24 18.47
C ALA A 24 15.54 -25.47 19.19
N VAL A 25 15.67 -25.36 20.52
CA VAL A 25 14.78 -24.50 21.33
C VAL A 25 15.08 -23.05 20.94
N ASN A 26 14.16 -22.44 20.19
CA ASN A 26 14.32 -21.05 19.77
C ASN A 26 14.04 -20.12 20.96
N TYR A 27 15.08 -19.80 21.72
CA TYR A 27 15.04 -18.78 22.76
C TYR A 27 14.97 -17.37 22.14
N TYR A 28 13.79 -17.01 21.64
CA TYR A 28 13.45 -15.62 21.38
C TYR A 28 12.37 -15.19 22.37
N VAL A 29 12.81 -14.72 23.54
CA VAL A 29 11.96 -13.95 24.45
C VAL A 29 11.75 -12.59 23.80
N PRO A 30 10.50 -12.16 23.52
CA PRO A 30 10.26 -10.81 23.04
C PRO A 30 10.68 -9.83 24.14
N ILE A 31 11.70 -9.01 23.88
CA ILE A 31 11.96 -7.82 24.68
C ILE A 31 10.81 -6.87 24.36
N HIS A 32 9.85 -6.79 25.27
CA HIS A 32 8.80 -5.77 25.23
C HIS A 32 9.41 -4.46 25.72
N ASP A 33 10.11 -3.76 24.81
CA ASP A 33 10.52 -2.38 25.04
C ASP A 33 9.27 -1.52 25.17
N VAL A 34 8.92 -1.20 26.42
CA VAL A 34 7.78 -0.36 26.82
C VAL A 34 7.81 0.98 26.07
N GLU A 35 9.02 1.47 25.78
CA GLU A 35 9.31 2.66 24.99
C GLU A 35 8.81 2.55 23.54
N THR A 36 9.01 1.42 22.86
CA THR A 36 8.48 1.15 21.51
C THR A 36 6.95 1.14 21.51
N GLN A 37 6.32 0.63 22.57
CA GLN A 37 4.86 0.55 22.65
C GLN A 37 4.23 1.91 23.00
N ALA A 38 4.90 2.71 23.84
CA ALA A 38 4.56 4.10 24.11
C ALA A 38 4.71 4.99 22.86
N TYR A 39 5.81 4.87 22.12
CA TYR A 39 6.05 5.61 20.88
C TYR A 39 4.97 5.33 19.82
N ASN A 40 4.64 4.05 19.60
CA ASN A 40 3.56 3.65 18.69
C ASN A 40 2.19 4.20 19.14
N ALA A 41 1.85 4.11 20.43
CA ALA A 41 0.58 4.65 20.94
C ALA A 41 0.49 6.18 20.79
N ARG A 42 1.60 6.90 21.00
CA ARG A 42 1.67 8.37 20.92
C ARG A 42 1.59 8.87 19.48
N CYS A 43 2.28 8.22 18.55
CA CYS A 43 2.16 8.49 17.10
C CYS A 43 0.75 8.18 16.58
N ASN A 44 0.12 7.09 17.04
CA ASN A 44 -1.24 6.72 16.64
C ASN A 44 -2.28 7.78 17.04
N ASN A 45 -2.17 8.39 18.22
CA ASN A 45 -3.13 9.43 18.66
C ASN A 45 -3.05 10.73 17.83
N ILE A 46 -1.88 11.10 17.30
CA ILE A 46 -1.75 12.24 16.36
C ILE A 46 -2.25 11.85 14.96
N SER A 47 -2.08 10.58 14.58
CA SER A 47 -2.40 10.05 13.24
C SER A 47 -3.89 9.69 13.03
N LEU A 48 -4.64 9.35 14.08
CA LEU A 48 -5.90 8.60 13.96
C LEU A 48 -7.03 9.29 13.17
N GLU A 49 -7.10 10.63 13.15
CA GLU A 49 -8.15 11.38 12.43
C GLU A 49 -7.70 11.97 11.08
N ARG A 50 -6.40 12.08 10.82
CA ARG A 50 -5.92 12.67 9.56
C ARG A 50 -5.87 11.62 8.45
N ARG A 51 -6.74 11.75 7.44
CA ARG A 51 -6.73 11.00 6.17
C ARG A 51 -5.30 10.73 5.70
N ALA A 52 -4.80 9.49 5.81
CA ALA A 52 -3.46 9.02 5.43
C ALA A 52 -2.70 9.99 4.49
N VAL A 53 -1.95 10.91 5.11
CA VAL A 53 -1.40 12.07 4.42
C VAL A 53 -0.08 11.68 3.75
N ARG A 54 0.13 12.16 2.52
CA ARG A 54 1.33 11.83 1.73
C ARG A 54 2.12 13.07 1.41
N ILE A 55 3.32 13.13 1.97
CA ILE A 55 4.26 14.20 1.67
C ILE A 55 4.93 13.98 0.31
N LEU A 56 5.44 15.06 -0.27
CA LEU A 56 6.15 15.14 -1.55
C LEU A 56 5.34 14.55 -2.72
N SER A 57 4.01 14.58 -2.58
CA SER A 57 3.10 13.87 -3.46
C SER A 57 2.94 14.56 -4.82
N ARG A 58 2.78 13.76 -5.88
CA ARG A 58 2.41 14.23 -7.22
C ARG A 58 1.12 13.55 -7.63
N ARG A 59 0.13 14.37 -8.03
CA ARG A 59 -1.16 13.91 -8.56
C ARG A 59 -1.24 14.19 -10.05
N TYR A 60 -1.72 13.21 -10.80
CA TYR A 60 -1.93 13.24 -12.24
C TYR A 60 -3.42 13.03 -12.53
N ALA A 61 -4.03 13.93 -13.31
CA ALA A 61 -5.43 13.81 -13.70
C ALA A 61 -5.63 12.71 -14.75
N LEU A 62 -6.47 11.72 -14.45
CA LEU A 62 -6.81 10.59 -15.34
C LEU A 62 -8.07 10.86 -16.17
N THR A 63 -8.81 11.92 -15.84
CA THR A 63 -10.00 12.41 -16.54
C THR A 63 -9.89 13.91 -16.74
N ALA A 64 -10.48 14.47 -17.81
CA ALA A 64 -10.44 15.91 -18.08
C ALA A 64 -10.95 16.78 -16.91
N THR A 65 -11.96 16.29 -16.18
CA THR A 65 -12.54 16.95 -15.00
C THR A 65 -11.74 16.73 -13.70
N GLY A 66 -10.61 16.02 -13.73
CA GLY A 66 -9.86 15.64 -12.53
C GLY A 66 -10.59 14.67 -11.57
N TYR A 67 -11.79 14.19 -11.91
CA TYR A 67 -12.59 13.25 -11.10
C TYR A 67 -11.78 12.04 -10.64
N LYS A 68 -11.03 11.41 -11.56
CA LYS A 68 -10.10 10.32 -11.29
C LYS A 68 -8.66 10.83 -11.33
N PHE A 69 -7.82 10.35 -10.43
CA PHE A 69 -6.42 10.72 -10.34
C PHE A 69 -5.52 9.52 -10.02
N LEU A 70 -4.26 9.62 -10.46
CA LEU A 70 -3.15 8.78 -10.03
C LEU A 70 -2.25 9.63 -9.12
N GLU A 71 -1.88 9.13 -7.96
CA GLU A 71 -1.10 9.81 -6.94
C GLU A 71 0.10 8.97 -6.54
N ILE A 72 1.29 9.57 -6.48
CA ILE A 72 2.49 8.96 -5.90
C ILE A 72 3.09 9.92 -4.87
N GLY A 73 3.43 9.43 -3.69
CA GLY A 73 4.02 10.20 -2.59
C GLY A 73 4.55 9.30 -1.48
N ILE A 74 5.16 9.89 -0.45
CA ILE A 74 5.65 9.15 0.71
C ILE A 74 4.54 9.11 1.76
N ASN A 75 4.19 7.91 2.20
CA ASN A 75 3.39 7.72 3.42
C ASN A 75 4.36 7.70 4.60
N VAL A 76 4.22 8.67 5.51
CA VAL A 76 5.13 8.87 6.64
C VAL A 76 4.80 7.89 7.76
N GLY A 77 5.82 7.36 8.42
CA GLY A 77 5.72 6.51 9.60
C GLY A 77 7.06 5.84 9.92
N PRO A 78 7.12 4.94 10.90
CA PRO A 78 8.30 4.15 11.20
C PRO A 78 8.17 2.72 10.64
N PRO A 79 8.78 2.36 9.48
CA PRO A 79 9.49 3.21 8.52
C PRO A 79 8.56 3.81 7.45
N SER A 80 8.98 4.92 6.83
CA SER A 80 8.24 5.58 5.75
C SER A 80 8.38 4.79 4.45
N TYR A 81 7.36 4.90 3.58
CA TYR A 81 7.39 4.19 2.30
C TYR A 81 6.70 4.97 1.17
N VAL A 82 7.19 4.78 -0.05
CA VAL A 82 6.56 5.33 -1.25
C VAL A 82 5.27 4.55 -1.55
N LYS A 83 4.17 5.26 -1.80
CA LYS A 83 2.88 4.66 -2.12
C LYS A 83 2.30 5.24 -3.40
N ILE A 84 1.81 4.36 -4.26
CA ILE A 84 1.02 4.69 -5.46
C ILE A 84 -0.46 4.50 -5.11
N ALA A 85 -1.33 5.41 -5.54
CA ALA A 85 -2.76 5.32 -5.34
C ALA A 85 -3.54 5.78 -6.58
N VAL A 86 -4.53 4.99 -6.99
CA VAL A 86 -5.54 5.38 -7.99
C VAL A 86 -6.80 5.76 -7.23
N GLY A 87 -7.28 6.98 -7.38
CA GLY A 87 -8.41 7.45 -6.58
C GLY A 87 -9.41 8.32 -7.32
N ASP A 88 -10.46 8.69 -6.59
CA ASP A 88 -11.49 9.61 -7.06
C ASP A 88 -11.88 10.69 -6.04
N HIS A 89 -12.58 11.72 -6.52
CA HIS A 89 -12.96 12.85 -5.67
C HIS A 89 -13.90 12.46 -4.51
N ARG A 90 -14.51 11.26 -4.52
CA ARG A 90 -15.37 10.76 -3.45
C ARG A 90 -14.57 10.16 -2.30
N GLY A 91 -13.24 10.31 -2.32
CA GLY A 91 -12.34 9.83 -1.29
C GLY A 91 -11.92 8.36 -1.43
N LYS A 92 -12.43 7.63 -2.44
CA LYS A 92 -11.96 6.27 -2.71
C LYS A 92 -10.53 6.35 -3.24
N LYS A 93 -9.59 5.67 -2.58
CA LYS A 93 -8.21 5.49 -3.05
C LYS A 93 -7.88 4.00 -3.02
N LEU A 94 -7.65 3.40 -4.19
CA LEU A 94 -7.10 2.05 -4.33
C LEU A 94 -5.58 2.17 -4.26
N LEU A 95 -4.97 1.44 -3.33
CA LEU A 95 -3.54 1.54 -3.02
C LEU A 95 -2.75 0.43 -3.74
N LEU A 96 -1.60 0.79 -4.32
CA LEU A 96 -0.73 -0.10 -5.08
C LEU A 96 0.70 -0.09 -4.53
N SER A 97 1.37 -1.24 -4.53
CA SER A 97 2.85 -1.29 -4.50
C SER A 97 3.40 -1.01 -5.90
N LEU A 98 4.71 -0.72 -6.00
CA LEU A 98 5.37 -0.62 -7.31
C LEU A 98 5.26 -1.93 -8.10
N GLU A 99 5.42 -3.06 -7.43
CA GLU A 99 5.25 -4.41 -8.01
C GLU A 99 3.84 -4.58 -8.60
N THR A 100 2.78 -4.24 -7.84
CA THR A 100 1.39 -4.32 -8.34
C THR A 100 1.17 -3.37 -9.52
N TRP A 101 1.76 -2.18 -9.48
CA TRP A 101 1.73 -1.23 -10.59
C TRP A 101 2.39 -1.80 -11.86
N LYS A 102 3.59 -2.39 -11.73
CA LYS A 102 4.34 -2.97 -12.85
C LYS A 102 3.65 -4.17 -13.45
N ALA A 103 3.19 -5.12 -12.62
CA ALA A 103 2.41 -6.24 -13.10
C ALA A 103 1.10 -5.78 -13.78
N LEU A 104 0.44 -4.71 -13.32
CA LEU A 104 -0.74 -4.15 -13.99
C LEU A 104 -0.39 -3.56 -15.35
N TYR A 105 0.73 -2.83 -15.46
CA TYR A 105 1.23 -2.27 -16.71
C TYR A 105 1.65 -3.37 -17.71
N GLU A 106 2.23 -4.47 -17.25
CA GLU A 106 2.53 -5.63 -18.11
C GLU A 106 1.25 -6.24 -18.70
N GLN A 107 0.19 -6.37 -17.88
CA GLN A 107 -1.12 -6.85 -18.31
C GLN A 107 -1.86 -5.89 -19.27
N ARG A 108 -1.35 -4.68 -19.58
CA ARG A 108 -2.04 -3.69 -20.44
C ARG A 108 -2.52 -4.23 -21.79
N ARG A 109 -1.77 -5.14 -22.43
CA ARG A 109 -2.18 -5.78 -23.69
C ARG A 109 -3.34 -6.75 -23.49
N ASN A 110 -3.28 -7.55 -22.42
CA ASN A 110 -4.32 -8.52 -22.07
C ASN A 110 -5.62 -7.79 -21.68
N ILE A 111 -5.54 -6.75 -20.86
CA ILE A 111 -6.71 -5.93 -20.46
C ILE A 111 -7.36 -5.26 -21.68
N ARG A 112 -6.57 -4.73 -22.64
CA ARG A 112 -7.11 -4.14 -23.87
C ARG A 112 -7.81 -5.18 -24.75
N ASN A 113 -7.23 -6.36 -24.93
CA ASN A 113 -7.86 -7.44 -25.68
C ASN A 113 -9.15 -7.92 -24.98
N PHE A 114 -9.11 -8.00 -23.64
CA PHE A 114 -10.23 -8.37 -22.79
C PHE A 114 -11.40 -7.37 -22.86
N PHE A 115 -11.12 -6.07 -23.04
CA PHE A 115 -12.15 -5.05 -23.25
C PHE A 115 -12.77 -5.09 -24.66
N ARG A 116 -11.95 -5.38 -25.69
CA ARG A 116 -12.36 -5.47 -27.09
C ARG A 116 -13.23 -6.68 -27.39
N ASN A 117 -12.92 -7.83 -26.80
CA ASN A 117 -13.66 -9.06 -27.03
C ASN A 117 -15.02 -9.01 -26.30
N ASP A 118 -16.09 -9.45 -26.96
CA ASP A 118 -17.40 -9.65 -26.34
C ASP A 118 -17.44 -10.99 -25.59
N TYR A 119 -16.56 -11.14 -24.61
CA TYR A 119 -16.58 -12.30 -23.71
C TYR A 119 -17.93 -12.37 -22.99
N LYS A 120 -18.74 -13.36 -23.38
CA LYS A 120 -20.02 -13.68 -22.74
C LYS A 120 -19.87 -14.23 -21.32
N ASP A 121 -18.65 -14.58 -20.93
CA ASP A 121 -18.35 -15.07 -19.59
C ASP A 121 -18.19 -13.92 -18.59
N VAL A 122 -19.29 -13.62 -17.90
CA VAL A 122 -19.45 -12.61 -16.84
C VAL A 122 -18.46 -12.82 -15.67
N HIS A 123 -17.83 -13.99 -15.57
CA HIS A 123 -16.91 -14.34 -14.50
C HIS A 123 -15.44 -14.12 -14.82
N SER A 124 -15.09 -13.71 -16.04
CA SER A 124 -13.71 -13.49 -16.44
C SER A 124 -13.04 -12.28 -15.74
N PHE A 125 -11.82 -12.47 -15.24
CA PHE A 125 -11.03 -11.46 -14.53
C PHE A 125 -9.53 -11.67 -14.73
N ILE A 126 -8.74 -10.61 -14.51
CA ILE A 126 -7.27 -10.65 -14.48
C ILE A 126 -6.83 -10.33 -13.05
N ASN A 127 -6.05 -11.22 -12.44
CA ASN A 127 -5.41 -10.97 -11.15
C ASN A 127 -4.00 -10.41 -11.34
N VAL A 128 -3.65 -9.44 -10.50
CA VAL A 128 -2.38 -8.72 -10.48
C VAL A 128 -1.98 -8.57 -9.02
N GLY A 129 -1.39 -9.62 -8.44
CA GLY A 129 -1.15 -9.68 -6.99
C GLY A 129 -2.44 -9.43 -6.20
N PRO A 130 -2.50 -8.40 -5.31
CA PRO A 130 -3.69 -8.06 -4.51
C PRO A 130 -4.76 -7.24 -5.25
N LEU A 131 -4.61 -7.03 -6.57
CA LEU A 131 -5.53 -6.30 -7.43
C LEU A 131 -6.24 -7.26 -8.39
N THR A 132 -7.57 -7.26 -8.39
CA THR A 132 -8.39 -7.92 -9.42
C THR A 132 -8.93 -6.87 -10.39
N VAL A 133 -8.79 -7.13 -11.69
CA VAL A 133 -9.31 -6.33 -12.80
C VAL A 133 -10.44 -7.08 -13.47
N ARG A 134 -11.64 -6.48 -13.52
CA ARG A 134 -12.82 -7.02 -14.21
C ARG A 134 -13.34 -6.03 -15.23
N VAL A 135 -13.91 -6.53 -16.32
CA VAL A 135 -14.76 -5.73 -17.21
C VAL A 135 -16.20 -5.87 -16.72
N CYS A 136 -16.95 -4.77 -16.73
CA CYS A 136 -18.35 -4.72 -16.31
C CYS A 136 -19.13 -3.89 -17.32
N THR A 137 -20.16 -4.46 -17.93
CA THR A 137 -21.12 -3.68 -18.72
C THR A 137 -22.03 -2.92 -17.76
N SER A 138 -22.08 -1.59 -17.88
CA SER A 138 -23.03 -0.76 -17.14
C SER A 138 -24.44 -0.90 -17.73
N VAL A 139 -25.46 -0.44 -16.99
CA VAL A 139 -26.88 -0.45 -17.40
C VAL A 139 -27.10 0.25 -18.76
N ASN A 140 -26.24 1.21 -19.11
CA ASN A 140 -26.34 1.98 -20.35
C ASN A 140 -25.46 1.41 -21.49
N ASN A 141 -25.13 0.11 -21.45
CA ASN A 141 -24.23 -0.60 -22.38
C ASN A 141 -22.78 -0.05 -22.48
N VAL A 142 -22.38 0.92 -21.65
CA VAL A 142 -20.99 1.37 -21.57
C VAL A 142 -20.17 0.31 -20.85
N LYS A 143 -19.18 -0.29 -21.53
CA LYS A 143 -18.16 -1.15 -20.92
C LYS A 143 -17.29 -0.31 -19.97
N LEU A 144 -17.20 -0.73 -18.71
CA LEU A 144 -16.36 -0.14 -17.67
C LEU A 144 -15.35 -1.18 -17.17
N ILE A 145 -14.27 -0.70 -16.55
CA ILE A 145 -13.28 -1.53 -15.88
C ILE A 145 -13.41 -1.31 -14.38
N ARG A 146 -13.51 -2.40 -13.63
CA ARG A 146 -13.58 -2.44 -12.18
C ARG A 146 -12.23 -2.89 -11.64
N LEU A 147 -11.54 -1.98 -10.97
CA LEU A 147 -10.32 -2.23 -10.22
C LEU A 147 -10.69 -2.54 -8.77
N GLU A 148 -10.33 -3.71 -8.27
CA GLU A 148 -10.72 -4.19 -6.95
C GLU A 148 -9.52 -4.61 -6.11
N SER A 149 -9.47 -4.13 -4.88
CA SER A 149 -8.70 -4.75 -3.79
C SER A 149 -9.65 -5.00 -2.62
N VAL A 150 -9.18 -5.70 -1.58
CA VAL A 150 -9.98 -6.29 -0.49
C VAL A 150 -11.14 -5.41 -0.03
N ASN A 151 -10.88 -4.12 0.25
CA ASN A 151 -11.85 -3.17 0.79
C ASN A 151 -12.23 -2.02 -0.18
N VAL A 152 -11.67 -1.99 -1.39
CA VAL A 152 -11.81 -0.83 -2.30
C VAL A 152 -12.13 -1.28 -3.73
N ARG A 153 -13.23 -0.76 -4.26
CA ARG A 153 -13.66 -0.95 -5.66
C ARG A 153 -13.73 0.40 -6.37
N LEU A 154 -12.98 0.54 -7.47
CA LEU A 154 -12.92 1.74 -8.31
C LEU A 154 -13.39 1.41 -9.73
N MET A 155 -14.44 2.06 -10.20
CA MET A 155 -14.85 2.03 -11.61
C MET A 155 -14.06 3.07 -12.40
N VAL A 156 -13.53 2.67 -13.56
CA VAL A 156 -12.82 3.52 -14.53
C VAL A 156 -13.25 3.14 -15.96
N THR A 157 -13.05 4.04 -16.93
CA THR A 157 -13.22 3.71 -18.37
C THR A 157 -11.93 3.11 -18.94
N GLU A 158 -11.99 2.48 -20.12
CA GLU A 158 -10.78 2.07 -20.87
C GLU A 158 -9.84 3.27 -21.09
N SER A 159 -10.36 4.44 -21.48
CA SER A 159 -9.58 5.66 -21.66
C SER A 159 -8.91 6.16 -20.38
N THR A 160 -9.58 6.03 -19.23
CA THR A 160 -9.02 6.38 -17.92
C THR A 160 -7.87 5.43 -17.56
N LEU A 161 -8.03 4.12 -17.80
CA LEU A 161 -6.99 3.12 -17.54
C LEU A 161 -5.80 3.27 -18.50
N HIS A 162 -6.04 3.55 -19.78
CA HIS A 162 -4.98 3.84 -20.74
C HIS A 162 -4.14 5.03 -20.29
N ARG A 163 -4.81 6.11 -19.85
CA ARG A 163 -4.17 7.31 -19.29
C ARG A 163 -3.43 7.07 -17.98
N MET A 164 -3.72 5.99 -17.24
CA MET A 164 -2.85 5.57 -16.13
C MET A 164 -1.51 5.06 -16.69
N PHE A 165 -1.54 4.19 -17.71
CA PHE A 165 -0.34 3.60 -18.29
C PHE A 165 0.56 4.61 -19.03
N ASP A 166 0.00 5.71 -19.55
CA ASP A 166 0.79 6.83 -20.10
C ASP A 166 1.75 7.44 -19.06
N PHE A 167 1.46 7.30 -17.76
CA PHE A 167 2.31 7.79 -16.68
C PHE A 167 3.35 6.78 -16.18
N ASP A 168 3.49 5.57 -16.73
CA ASP A 168 4.38 4.52 -16.20
C ASP A 168 5.83 5.00 -15.98
N ARG A 169 6.45 5.61 -17.00
CA ARG A 169 7.81 6.20 -16.88
C ARG A 169 7.89 7.34 -15.86
N CYS A 170 6.80 8.10 -15.69
CA CYS A 170 6.73 9.19 -14.71
C CYS A 170 6.60 8.63 -13.27
N ILE A 171 5.92 7.50 -13.11
CA ILE A 171 5.79 6.79 -11.84
C ILE A 171 7.14 6.21 -11.42
N ASP A 172 7.88 5.55 -12.32
CA ASP A 172 9.23 5.03 -12.04
C ASP A 172 10.18 6.13 -11.57
N ALA A 173 10.36 7.17 -12.40
CA ALA A 173 11.29 8.26 -12.11
C ALA A 173 10.93 9.02 -10.82
N ARG A 174 9.64 9.07 -10.45
CA ARG A 174 9.20 9.63 -9.15
C ARG A 174 9.43 8.63 -8.02
N PHE A 175 9.19 7.34 -8.21
CA PHE A 175 9.42 6.31 -7.20
C PHE A 175 10.89 6.26 -6.80
N ASP A 176 11.80 6.16 -7.77
CA ASP A 176 13.25 6.13 -7.54
C ASP A 176 13.75 7.39 -6.81
N ARG A 177 13.21 8.56 -7.18
CA ARG A 177 13.53 9.83 -6.50
C ARG A 177 13.03 9.87 -5.06
N LEU A 178 11.83 9.35 -4.79
CA LEU A 178 11.24 9.35 -3.45
C LEU A 178 11.91 8.30 -2.55
N VAL A 179 12.30 7.12 -3.08
CA VAL A 179 13.04 6.11 -2.31
C VAL A 179 14.38 6.65 -1.78
N ARG A 180 15.12 7.38 -2.63
CA ARG A 180 16.43 7.97 -2.27
C ARG A 180 16.39 8.95 -1.09
N ILE A 181 15.22 9.46 -0.72
CA ILE A 181 15.04 10.42 0.37
C ILE A 181 14.27 9.86 1.57
N LEU A 182 13.85 8.59 1.55
CA LEU A 182 13.11 7.97 2.67
C LEU A 182 13.88 8.08 4.00
N ALA A 183 15.17 7.75 4.01
CA ALA A 183 16.00 7.86 5.22
C ALA A 183 16.07 9.30 5.78
N ALA A 184 16.04 10.32 4.92
CA ALA A 184 16.01 11.72 5.36
C ALA A 184 14.63 12.11 5.92
N VAL A 185 13.54 11.58 5.34
CA VAL A 185 12.18 11.74 5.87
C VAL A 185 12.04 11.04 7.23
N ASP A 186 12.52 9.80 7.36
CA ASP A 186 12.47 9.04 8.61
C ASP A 186 13.26 9.72 9.73
N ALA A 187 14.48 10.20 9.43
CA ALA A 187 15.30 10.93 10.41
C ALA A 187 14.63 12.24 10.87
N LYS A 188 14.05 13.01 9.94
CA LYS A 188 13.31 14.24 10.28
C LYS A 188 12.01 13.96 11.02
N PHE A 189 11.28 12.92 10.64
CA PHE A 189 10.05 12.51 11.31
C PHE A 189 10.32 12.07 12.75
N ALA A 190 11.39 11.30 13.00
CA ALA A 190 11.82 10.95 14.34
C ALA A 190 12.18 12.21 15.17
N GLN A 191 13.05 13.07 14.63
CA GLN A 191 13.47 14.31 15.30
C GLN A 191 12.27 15.22 15.67
N PHE A 192 11.31 15.38 14.76
CA PHE A 192 10.09 16.16 15.02
C PHE A 192 9.12 15.46 15.98
N SER A 193 9.07 14.13 15.96
CA SER A 193 8.29 13.35 16.94
C SER A 193 8.83 13.53 18.36
N ASP A 194 10.16 13.51 18.53
CA ASP A 194 10.81 13.73 19.83
C ASP A 194 10.50 15.13 20.37
N ILE A 195 10.59 16.16 19.53
CA ILE A 195 10.23 17.55 19.88
C ILE A 195 8.75 17.65 20.25
N ALA A 196 7.85 17.14 19.40
CA ALA A 196 6.41 17.11 19.67
C ALA A 196 6.06 16.33 20.96
N SER A 197 6.87 15.35 21.33
CA SER A 197 6.70 14.55 22.56
C SER A 197 6.91 15.36 23.86
N THR A 198 7.55 16.53 23.78
CA THR A 198 7.71 17.45 24.93
C THR A 198 6.49 18.35 25.15
N VAL A 199 5.55 18.38 24.19
CA VAL A 199 4.42 19.32 24.18
C VAL A 199 3.16 18.66 24.76
N THR A 200 2.49 19.37 25.67
CA THR A 200 1.26 18.89 26.33
C THR A 200 0.00 19.10 25.49
N ASP A 201 -0.09 20.22 24.74
CA ASP A 201 -1.18 20.46 23.76
C ASP A 201 -0.70 20.09 22.35
N PRO A 202 -1.28 19.07 21.69
CA PRO A 202 -0.92 18.69 20.32
C PRO A 202 -1.04 19.84 19.29
N LYS A 203 -1.85 20.88 19.55
CA LYS A 203 -1.98 22.04 18.65
C LYS A 203 -0.73 22.90 18.60
N GLU A 204 0.06 22.90 19.67
CA GLU A 204 1.30 23.67 19.77
C GLU A 204 2.52 22.89 19.22
N ALA A 205 2.38 21.60 18.92
CA ALA A 205 3.48 20.77 18.42
C ALA A 205 4.14 21.36 17.17
N SER A 206 3.33 21.78 16.18
CA SER A 206 3.81 22.48 14.99
C SER A 206 4.57 23.77 15.31
N ASN A 207 4.08 24.59 16.26
CA ASN A 207 4.73 25.85 16.65
C ASN A 207 6.09 25.61 17.33
N VAL A 208 6.18 24.62 18.21
CA VAL A 208 7.42 24.24 18.88
C VAL A 208 8.45 23.67 17.89
N ILE A 209 8.00 22.89 16.88
CA ILE A 209 8.89 22.44 15.80
C ILE A 209 9.40 23.64 14.98
N TYR A 210 8.53 24.57 14.56
CA TYR A 210 8.94 25.77 13.81
C TYR A 210 9.96 26.65 14.57
N ALA A 211 9.88 26.70 15.91
CA ALA A 211 10.78 27.45 16.77
C ALA A 211 12.11 26.72 17.08
N SER A 212 12.27 25.47 16.66
CA SER A 212 13.44 24.64 16.97
C SER A 212 14.54 24.73 15.92
N ASP A 213 15.80 24.64 16.36
CA ASP A 213 16.98 24.54 15.47
C ASP A 213 16.94 23.30 14.55
N ALA A 214 16.06 22.34 14.83
CA ALA A 214 15.82 21.17 14.00
C ALA A 214 15.06 21.51 12.70
N PHE A 215 14.30 22.61 12.64
CA PHE A 215 13.50 22.98 11.49
C PHE A 215 14.27 23.88 10.51
N ASN A 216 14.31 23.49 9.23
CA ASN A 216 14.94 24.28 8.18
C ASN A 216 13.88 24.77 7.16
N THR A 217 13.64 26.08 7.15
CA THR A 217 12.71 26.77 6.24
C THR A 217 12.98 26.51 4.74
N ASN A 218 14.21 26.17 4.37
CA ASN A 218 14.60 25.88 3.00
C ASN A 218 14.43 24.40 2.61
N GLN A 219 14.04 23.52 3.55
CA GLN A 219 13.81 22.10 3.31
C GLN A 219 12.32 21.81 3.13
N LEU A 220 11.96 21.34 1.93
CA LEU A 220 10.57 20.95 1.63
C LEU A 220 10.09 19.77 2.49
N ILE A 221 11.00 18.87 2.90
CA ILE A 221 10.68 17.76 3.81
C ILE A 221 10.17 18.31 5.15
N ASP A 222 10.92 19.24 5.76
CA ASP A 222 10.57 19.85 7.03
C ASP A 222 9.21 20.56 6.96
N GLY A 223 9.01 21.41 5.95
CA GLY A 223 7.76 22.14 5.75
C GLY A 223 6.54 21.24 5.51
N GLU A 224 6.67 20.19 4.67
CA GLU A 224 5.57 19.25 4.45
C GLU A 224 5.33 18.34 5.66
N LEU A 225 6.35 17.92 6.41
CA LEU A 225 6.16 17.15 7.65
C LEU A 225 5.36 17.93 8.68
N VAL A 226 5.75 19.18 8.98
CA VAL A 226 5.02 20.02 9.95
C VAL A 226 3.60 20.29 9.48
N ALA A 227 3.41 20.77 8.25
CA ALA A 227 2.09 21.17 7.77
C ALA A 227 1.08 20.01 7.56
N LEU A 228 1.56 18.77 7.40
CA LEU A 228 0.70 17.63 7.04
C LEU A 228 0.62 16.56 8.14
N VAL A 229 1.66 16.37 8.95
CA VAL A 229 1.75 15.29 9.95
C VAL A 229 1.55 15.81 11.37
N PHE A 230 2.10 16.99 11.70
CA PHE A 230 2.00 17.63 13.04
C PHE A 230 1.00 18.81 13.05
#